data_AF-A0A7Z1HR51-F1
#
_entry.id   AF-A0A7Z1HR51-F1
#
_cell.length_a   1.000
_cell.length_b   1.000
_cell.length_c   1.000
_cell.angle_alpha   90.00
_cell.angle_beta   90.00
_cell.angle_gamma   90.00
#
_symmetry.space_group_name_H-M   'P 1'
#
loop_
_entity.id
_entity.type
_entity.pdbx_description
1 polymer ?
#
loop_
_entity_poly.entity_id
_entity_poly.type
_entity_poly.pdbx_seq_one_letter_code
_entity_poly.pdbx_strand_id
1 'polypeptide(L)'
;NEEGMSPADAAQRHLAVTPLLRGLGGSLAVHNTQDADDFLEEAGRTLQAAIQGLLELQQRRNSLSDKHLRPLEDNPLRLNMDYATALDVLFAEGKSPVHLAAPAAVSESLRNIRHHEEANRAAIVESLRVLLDAFSPQSLMRRFVQYRRSHELRKPLDDAGAWQMYCDYYDELASSRQQGFEMLFNEVYAQVYDRVLREKQREPEA
;
A
#
# COMPACT_ATOMS: atom_id res chain seq x y z
N ASN A 1 29.44 45.03 -6.36
CA ASN A 1 28.13 45.06 -7.03
C ASN A 1 27.15 44.31 -6.16
N GLU A 2 26.65 44.98 -5.13
CA GLU A 2 25.48 44.54 -4.37
C GLU A 2 24.30 45.32 -4.95
N GLU A 3 23.56 44.69 -5.87
CA GLU A 3 22.22 45.19 -6.22
C GLU A 3 21.33 44.91 -5.01
N GLY A 4 21.19 45.91 -4.14
CA GLY A 4 20.29 45.86 -3.00
C GLY A 4 18.85 45.65 -3.47
N MET A 5 18.24 44.55 -3.05
CA MET A 5 16.87 44.16 -3.33
C MET A 5 15.89 45.29 -2.99
N SER A 6 14.93 45.59 -3.87
CA SER A 6 13.95 46.65 -3.65
C SER A 6 13.04 46.33 -2.45
N PRO A 7 12.65 47.32 -1.62
CA PRO A 7 11.70 47.12 -0.53
C PRO A 7 10.35 46.54 -0.98
N ALA A 8 9.98 46.66 -2.26
CA ALA A 8 8.80 46.02 -2.84
C ALA A 8 8.94 44.49 -2.92
N ASP A 9 10.11 43.99 -3.31
CA ASP A 9 10.39 42.54 -3.42
C ASP A 9 10.40 41.89 -2.04
N ALA A 10 10.98 42.58 -1.04
CA ALA A 10 10.96 42.13 0.35
C ALA A 10 9.53 42.02 0.91
N ALA A 11 8.67 43.01 0.61
CA ALA A 11 7.27 42.99 1.03
C ALA A 11 6.47 41.86 0.36
N GLN A 12 6.68 41.59 -0.93
CA GLN A 12 6.03 40.51 -1.67
C GLN A 12 6.40 39.12 -1.13
N ARG A 13 7.65 38.92 -0.70
CA ARG A 13 8.13 37.66 -0.10
C ARG A 13 7.53 37.41 1.29
N HIS A 14 7.49 38.44 2.14
CA HIS A 14 6.81 38.35 3.45
C HIS A 14 5.30 38.07 3.31
N LEU A 15 4.66 38.56 2.23
CA LEU A 15 3.27 38.26 1.91
C LEU A 15 3.05 36.81 1.47
N ALA A 16 4.03 36.16 0.83
CA ALA A 16 3.92 34.76 0.37
C ALA A 16 4.13 33.72 1.49
N VAL A 17 4.99 34.03 2.47
CA VAL A 17 5.26 33.14 3.62
C VAL A 17 4.03 32.97 4.52
N THR A 18 3.28 34.04 4.75
CA THR A 18 2.18 34.04 5.73
C THR A 18 1.05 33.05 5.37
N PRO A 19 0.56 32.97 4.12
CA PRO A 19 -0.39 31.95 3.70
C PRO A 19 0.16 30.52 3.80
N LEU A 20 1.44 30.30 3.47
CA LEU A 20 2.06 28.97 3.56
C LEU A 20 2.12 28.50 5.02
N LEU A 21 2.58 29.34 5.94
CA LEU A 21 2.61 29.02 7.38
C LEU A 21 1.23 28.69 7.93
N ARG A 22 0.21 29.45 7.51
CA ARG A 22 -1.19 29.15 7.84
C ARG A 22 -1.62 27.78 7.30
N GLY A 23 -1.26 27.44 6.07
CA GLY A 23 -1.56 26.15 5.45
C GLY A 23 -0.85 24.97 6.12
N LEU A 24 0.36 25.18 6.63
CA LEU A 24 1.11 24.19 7.42
C LEU A 24 0.57 24.01 8.85
N GLY A 25 -0.32 24.89 9.30
CA GLY A 25 -0.86 24.86 10.66
C GLY A 25 0.14 25.29 11.74
N GLY A 26 1.26 25.90 11.35
CA GLY A 26 2.35 26.30 12.24
C GLY A 26 2.54 27.81 12.34
N SER A 27 3.13 28.26 13.44
CA SER A 27 3.66 29.62 13.56
C SER A 27 5.18 29.51 13.63
N LEU A 28 5.85 29.80 12.51
CA LEU A 28 7.30 29.96 12.46
C LEU A 28 7.64 31.45 12.52
N ALA A 29 8.61 31.79 13.35
CA ALA A 29 9.13 33.14 13.41
C ALA A 29 10.09 33.34 12.23
N VAL A 30 9.62 34.02 11.18
CA VAL A 30 10.46 34.42 10.05
C VAL A 30 10.97 35.82 10.34
N HIS A 31 12.28 35.94 10.56
CA HIS A 31 12.88 37.15 11.13
C HIS A 31 13.36 38.15 10.08
N ASN A 32 13.71 37.69 8.88
CA ASN A 32 14.19 38.52 7.78
C ASN A 32 13.77 37.94 6.41
N THR A 33 14.07 38.66 5.32
CA THR A 33 13.72 38.25 3.94
C THR A 33 14.53 37.04 3.44
N GLN A 34 15.77 36.85 3.90
CA GLN A 34 16.57 35.68 3.51
C GLN A 34 16.01 34.40 4.14
N ASP A 35 15.67 34.44 5.42
CA ASP A 35 15.03 33.33 6.14
C ASP A 35 13.69 32.96 5.49
N ALA A 36 12.96 33.95 4.95
CA ALA A 36 11.73 33.74 4.21
C ALA A 36 11.97 32.98 2.90
N ASP A 37 12.99 33.37 2.13
CA ASP A 37 13.33 32.75 0.85
C ASP A 37 13.85 31.32 1.04
N ASP A 38 14.78 31.11 1.99
CA ASP A 38 15.32 29.79 2.33
C ASP A 38 14.21 28.84 2.80
N PHE A 39 13.27 29.33 3.62
CA PHE A 39 12.11 28.56 4.08
C PHE A 39 11.19 28.16 2.94
N LEU A 40 10.86 29.10 2.03
CA LEU A 40 10.00 28.83 0.88
C LEU A 40 10.62 27.80 -0.07
N GLU A 41 11.92 27.91 -0.32
CA GLU A 41 12.65 26.95 -1.15
C GLU A 41 12.67 25.55 -0.51
N GLU A 42 12.98 25.46 0.78
CA GLU A 42 13.00 24.18 1.50
C GLU A 42 11.60 23.53 1.58
N ALA A 43 10.56 24.34 1.80
CA ALA A 43 9.18 23.86 1.76
C ALA A 43 8.79 23.34 0.37
N GLY A 44 9.19 24.04 -0.70
CA GLY A 44 8.98 23.60 -2.07
C GLY A 44 9.68 22.27 -2.39
N ARG A 45 10.95 22.14 -1.99
CA ARG A 45 11.73 20.89 -2.13
C ARG A 45 11.11 19.74 -1.35
N THR A 46 10.63 20.00 -0.13
CA THR A 46 9.93 19.01 0.70
C THR A 46 8.64 18.53 0.03
N LEU A 47 7.84 19.46 -0.49
CA LEU A 47 6.60 19.13 -1.21
C LEU A 47 6.88 18.31 -2.48
N GLN A 48 7.91 18.70 -3.24
CA GLN A 48 8.36 17.95 -4.41
C GLN A 48 8.72 16.50 -4.05
N ALA A 49 9.56 16.30 -3.03
CA ALA A 49 9.96 14.97 -2.59
C ALA A 49 8.78 14.12 -2.14
N ALA A 50 7.82 14.71 -1.43
CA ALA A 50 6.60 14.03 -0.99
C ALA A 50 5.73 13.58 -2.18
N ILE A 51 5.49 14.46 -3.16
CA ILE A 51 4.69 14.16 -4.36
C ILE A 51 5.39 13.08 -5.19
N GLN A 52 6.70 13.20 -5.43
CA GLN A 52 7.47 12.18 -6.16
C GLN A 52 7.40 10.81 -5.48
N GLY A 53 7.61 10.77 -4.16
CA GLY A 53 7.51 9.51 -3.39
C GLY A 53 6.13 8.86 -3.49
N LEU A 54 5.05 9.66 -3.48
CA LEU A 54 3.68 9.14 -3.66
C LEU A 54 3.46 8.57 -5.07
N LEU A 55 3.97 9.25 -6.11
CA LEU A 55 3.88 8.77 -7.49
C LEU A 55 4.67 7.48 -7.71
N GLU A 56 5.89 7.38 -7.17
CA GLU A 56 6.71 6.17 -7.25
C GLU A 56 6.05 4.97 -6.57
N LEU A 57 5.49 5.19 -5.37
CA LEU A 57 4.78 4.15 -4.64
C LEU A 57 3.55 3.65 -5.41
N GLN A 58 2.83 4.57 -6.07
CA GLN A 58 1.69 4.22 -6.91
C GLN A 58 2.12 3.42 -8.16
N GLN A 59 3.21 3.80 -8.83
CA GLN A 59 3.72 3.09 -10.00
C GLN A 59 4.11 1.65 -9.68
N ARG A 60 4.86 1.43 -8.59
CA ARG A 60 5.26 0.07 -8.15
C ARG A 60 4.05 -0.83 -7.86
N ARG A 61 2.96 -0.25 -7.39
CA ARG A 61 1.75 -1.02 -7.06
C ARG A 61 0.97 -1.42 -8.30
N ASN A 62 0.85 -0.53 -9.29
CA ASN A 62 0.19 -0.85 -10.55
C ASN A 62 0.90 -1.93 -11.36
N SER A 63 2.22 -2.09 -11.21
CA SER A 63 2.94 -3.23 -11.81
C SER A 63 2.62 -4.59 -11.16
N LEU A 64 2.00 -4.61 -9.96
CA LEU A 64 1.73 -5.83 -9.18
C LEU A 64 0.26 -6.24 -9.19
N SER A 65 -0.68 -5.34 -9.47
CA SER A 65 -2.12 -5.62 -9.41
C SER A 65 -2.75 -5.67 -10.81
N ASP A 66 -3.03 -6.87 -11.32
CA ASP A 66 -3.83 -7.04 -12.54
C ASP A 66 -5.33 -7.05 -12.17
N LYS A 67 -5.99 -5.94 -12.55
CA LYS A 67 -7.43 -5.77 -12.79
C LYS A 67 -8.41 -5.99 -11.62
N HIS A 68 -9.38 -5.06 -11.62
CA HIS A 68 -10.66 -5.06 -10.88
C HIS A 68 -10.62 -4.39 -9.51
N LEU A 69 -10.82 -3.06 -9.52
CA LEU A 69 -11.82 -2.29 -8.75
C LEU A 69 -11.55 -0.79 -8.96
N ARG A 70 -12.08 -0.20 -10.04
CA ARG A 70 -12.26 1.28 -10.19
C ARG A 70 -13.77 1.54 -10.17
N PRO A 71 -14.31 2.67 -9.66
CA PRO A 71 -13.79 4.06 -9.65
C PRO A 71 -13.71 4.68 -8.22
N LEU A 72 -12.98 5.76 -7.93
CA LEU A 72 -13.11 7.13 -8.45
C LEU A 72 -11.78 7.67 -9.02
N GLU A 73 -11.83 8.22 -10.24
CA GLU A 73 -10.69 8.68 -11.05
C GLU A 73 -10.33 10.16 -10.78
N ASP A 74 -10.65 10.63 -9.58
CA ASP A 74 -10.58 12.05 -9.26
C ASP A 74 -9.23 12.42 -8.63
N ASN A 75 -8.40 11.45 -8.23
CA ASN A 75 -7.09 11.73 -7.63
C ASN A 75 -5.97 11.75 -8.67
N PRO A 76 -5.35 12.92 -8.96
CA PRO A 76 -4.25 13.03 -9.94
C PRO A 76 -3.07 12.10 -9.64
N LEU A 77 -2.76 11.89 -8.36
CA LEU A 77 -1.63 11.04 -7.93
C LEU A 77 -1.84 9.55 -8.23
N ARG A 78 -3.07 9.14 -8.56
CA ARG A 78 -3.41 7.75 -8.89
C ARG A 78 -3.44 7.47 -10.39
N LEU A 79 -3.29 8.49 -11.24
CA LEU A 79 -3.47 8.42 -12.70
C LEU A 79 -2.19 8.05 -13.48
N ASN A 80 -1.12 7.58 -12.81
CA ASN A 80 0.17 7.22 -13.44
C ASN A 80 0.79 8.33 -14.29
N MET A 81 0.59 9.58 -13.87
CA MET A 81 1.22 10.75 -14.49
C MET A 81 2.70 10.83 -14.08
N ASP A 82 3.52 11.47 -14.91
CA ASP A 82 4.83 11.94 -14.48
C ASP A 82 4.69 13.11 -13.49
N TYR A 83 5.79 13.44 -12.82
CA TYR A 83 5.80 14.48 -11.78
C TYR A 83 5.34 15.85 -12.30
N ALA A 84 5.78 16.28 -13.49
CA ALA A 84 5.45 17.60 -14.01
C ALA A 84 3.95 17.69 -14.32
N THR A 85 3.41 16.68 -15.00
CA THR A 85 1.98 16.58 -15.30
C THR A 85 1.14 16.53 -14.02
N ALA A 86 1.55 15.74 -13.02
CA ALA A 86 0.83 15.66 -11.75
C ALA A 86 0.82 17.00 -11.01
N LEU A 87 1.95 17.73 -11.02
CA LEU A 87 2.07 19.04 -10.37
C LEU A 87 1.16 20.07 -11.04
N ASP A 88 1.14 20.11 -12.37
CA ASP A 88 0.27 20.99 -13.14
C ASP A 88 -1.21 20.72 -12.81
N VAL A 89 -1.63 19.45 -12.74
CA VAL A 89 -3.01 19.10 -12.41
C VAL A 89 -3.38 19.45 -10.96
N LEU A 90 -2.46 19.25 -10.01
CA LEU A 90 -2.70 19.53 -8.58
C LEU A 90 -2.84 21.03 -8.28
N PHE A 91 -2.14 21.88 -9.05
CA PHE A 91 -2.04 23.32 -8.80
C PHE A 91 -2.50 24.19 -9.97
N ALA A 92 -3.19 23.62 -10.97
CA ALA A 92 -3.73 24.35 -12.11
C ALA A 92 -4.57 25.57 -11.68
N GLU A 93 -4.47 26.65 -12.46
CA GLU A 93 -5.31 27.83 -12.27
C GLU A 93 -6.77 27.48 -12.59
N GLY A 94 -7.55 27.27 -11.54
CA GLY A 94 -8.93 26.83 -11.62
C GLY A 94 -9.09 25.43 -11.04
N LYS A 95 -10.01 25.27 -10.08
CA LYS A 95 -10.32 23.95 -9.52
C LYS A 95 -10.81 23.06 -10.65
N SER A 96 -10.09 21.99 -10.97
CA SER A 96 -10.63 20.96 -11.86
C SER A 96 -11.96 20.49 -11.26
N PRO A 97 -13.08 20.57 -11.99
CA PRO A 97 -14.38 20.13 -11.47
C PRO A 97 -14.44 18.61 -11.25
N VAL A 98 -13.44 17.87 -11.76
CA VAL A 98 -13.36 16.41 -11.71
C VAL A 98 -12.28 15.93 -10.75
N HIS A 99 -11.26 16.74 -10.42
CA HIS A 99 -10.15 16.28 -9.59
C HIS A 99 -10.20 16.79 -8.13
N LEU A 100 -9.73 15.95 -7.21
CA LEU A 100 -9.50 16.32 -5.83
C LEU A 100 -8.46 17.44 -5.74
N ALA A 101 -8.70 18.39 -4.84
CA ALA A 101 -7.71 19.40 -4.49
C ALA A 101 -6.44 18.74 -3.92
N ALA A 102 -5.27 19.38 -4.07
CA ALA A 102 -3.99 18.77 -3.71
C ALA A 102 -3.92 18.16 -2.29
N PRO A 103 -4.41 18.81 -1.22
CA PRO A 103 -4.40 18.19 0.12
C PRO A 103 -5.28 16.94 0.23
N ALA A 104 -6.43 16.94 -0.45
CA ALA A 104 -7.34 15.79 -0.49
C ALA A 104 -6.76 14.65 -1.33
N ALA A 105 -6.09 14.96 -2.45
CA ALA A 105 -5.37 14.00 -3.28
C ALA A 105 -4.25 13.30 -2.49
N VAL A 106 -3.44 14.05 -1.73
CA VAL A 106 -2.41 13.47 -0.86
C VAL A 106 -3.03 12.60 0.24
N SER A 107 -4.06 13.11 0.92
CA SER A 107 -4.73 12.40 2.02
C SER A 107 -5.39 11.10 1.55
N GLU A 108 -6.06 11.11 0.40
CA GLU A 108 -6.68 9.93 -0.20
C GLU A 108 -5.61 8.90 -0.61
N SER A 109 -4.52 9.32 -1.24
CA SER A 109 -3.41 8.44 -1.61
C SER A 109 -2.82 7.72 -0.39
N LEU A 110 -2.52 8.46 0.68
CA LEU A 110 -1.99 7.91 1.93
C LEU A 110 -2.98 6.97 2.62
N ARG A 111 -4.26 7.35 2.67
CA ARG A 111 -5.33 6.49 3.20
C ARG A 111 -5.42 5.18 2.42
N ASN A 112 -5.39 5.27 1.09
CA ASN A 112 -5.43 4.11 0.23
C ASN A 112 -4.23 3.19 0.51
N ILE A 113 -3.01 3.73 0.62
CA ILE A 113 -1.82 2.96 1.00
C ILE A 113 -2.05 2.22 2.32
N ARG A 114 -2.54 2.91 3.36
CA ARG A 114 -2.85 2.31 4.66
C ARG A 114 -3.87 1.16 4.57
N HIS A 115 -4.95 1.34 3.82
CA HIS A 115 -5.97 0.29 3.64
C HIS A 115 -5.40 -0.97 3.00
N HIS A 116 -4.54 -0.81 1.99
CA HIS A 116 -3.86 -1.95 1.37
C HIS A 116 -2.85 -2.62 2.31
N GLU A 117 -2.18 -1.86 3.17
CA GLU A 117 -1.27 -2.41 4.18
C GLU A 117 -2.02 -3.23 5.24
N GLU A 118 -3.16 -2.73 5.72
CA GLU A 118 -4.06 -3.43 6.63
C GLU A 118 -4.61 -4.72 5.99
N ALA A 119 -5.08 -4.64 4.75
CA ALA A 119 -5.56 -5.80 3.99
C ALA A 119 -4.46 -6.85 3.78
N ASN A 120 -3.24 -6.43 3.43
CA ASN A 120 -2.08 -7.32 3.29
C ASN A 120 -1.76 -8.04 4.60
N ARG A 121 -1.69 -7.30 5.71
CA ARG A 121 -1.42 -7.87 7.03
C ARG A 121 -2.48 -8.89 7.42
N ALA A 122 -3.76 -8.56 7.25
CA ALA A 122 -4.87 -9.46 7.58
C ALA A 122 -4.84 -10.74 6.71
N ALA A 123 -4.58 -10.58 5.41
CA ALA A 123 -4.48 -11.70 4.47
C ALA A 123 -3.32 -12.64 4.82
N ILE A 124 -2.13 -12.11 5.12
CA ILE A 124 -0.98 -12.92 5.53
C ILE A 124 -1.30 -13.72 6.80
N VAL A 125 -1.85 -13.07 7.83
CA VAL A 125 -2.15 -13.72 9.12
C VAL A 125 -3.15 -14.86 8.93
N GLU A 126 -4.23 -14.63 8.17
CA GLU A 126 -5.25 -15.64 7.95
C GLU A 126 -4.74 -16.78 7.06
N SER A 127 -4.01 -16.48 5.98
CA SER A 127 -3.40 -17.51 5.14
C SER A 127 -2.44 -18.39 5.94
N LEU A 128 -1.56 -17.81 6.76
CA LEU A 128 -0.67 -18.58 7.63
C LEU A 128 -1.43 -19.46 8.63
N ARG A 129 -2.55 -18.97 9.17
CA ARG A 129 -3.42 -19.74 10.07
C ARG A 129 -4.05 -20.94 9.34
N VAL A 130 -4.56 -20.76 8.12
CA VAL A 130 -5.13 -21.84 7.30
C VAL A 130 -4.06 -22.87 6.95
N LEU A 131 -2.85 -22.41 6.59
CA LEU A 131 -1.72 -23.30 6.33
C LEU A 131 -1.36 -24.12 7.58
N LEU A 132 -1.32 -23.49 8.76
CA LEU A 132 -1.05 -24.18 10.02
C LEU A 132 -2.11 -25.24 10.34
N ASP A 133 -3.39 -24.95 10.10
CA ASP A 133 -4.48 -25.91 10.30
C ASP A 133 -4.43 -27.10 9.33
N ALA A 134 -4.01 -26.86 8.09
CA ALA A 134 -3.76 -27.90 7.11
C ALA A 134 -2.61 -28.85 7.55
N PHE A 135 -1.64 -28.33 8.30
CA PHE A 135 -0.56 -29.11 8.93
C PHE A 135 -0.88 -29.65 10.32
N SER A 136 -2.10 -29.44 10.83
CA SER A 136 -2.46 -30.01 12.12
C SER A 136 -2.35 -31.54 12.07
N PRO A 137 -1.95 -32.20 13.17
CA PRO A 137 -1.83 -33.66 13.20
C PRO A 137 -3.11 -34.38 12.76
N GLN A 138 -4.26 -33.80 13.09
CA GLN A 138 -5.58 -34.33 12.72
C GLN A 138 -5.85 -34.23 11.22
N SER A 139 -5.52 -33.09 10.60
CA SER A 139 -5.63 -32.87 9.16
C SER A 139 -4.71 -33.80 8.38
N LEU A 140 -3.45 -33.91 8.80
CA LEU A 140 -2.46 -34.82 8.19
C LEU A 140 -2.89 -36.27 8.32
N MET A 141 -3.29 -36.72 9.51
CA MET A 141 -3.73 -38.09 9.75
C MET A 141 -4.94 -38.46 8.87
N ARG A 142 -5.93 -37.56 8.76
CA ARG A 142 -7.09 -37.76 7.89
C ARG A 142 -6.66 -37.91 6.42
N ARG A 143 -5.73 -37.08 5.97
CA ARG A 143 -5.19 -37.12 4.60
C ARG A 143 -4.39 -38.38 4.33
N PHE A 144 -3.53 -38.79 5.27
CA PHE A 144 -2.76 -40.03 5.17
C PHE A 144 -3.67 -41.24 5.04
N VAL A 145 -4.73 -41.34 5.85
CA VAL A 145 -5.72 -42.41 5.73
C VAL A 145 -6.40 -42.41 4.34
N GLN A 146 -6.68 -41.25 3.77
CA GLN A 146 -7.29 -41.13 2.43
C GLN A 146 -6.34 -41.56 1.30
N TYR A 147 -5.02 -41.37 1.45
CA TYR A 147 -4.03 -41.81 0.45
C TYR A 147 -3.78 -43.32 0.45
N ARG A 148 -4.16 -44.03 1.52
CA ARG A 148 -3.95 -45.48 1.63
C ARG A 148 -4.86 -46.26 0.69
N ARG A 149 -4.32 -47.33 0.12
CA ARG A 149 -5.08 -48.23 -0.77
C ARG A 149 -6.07 -49.07 0.03
N SER A 150 -7.14 -49.55 -0.60
CA SER A 150 -8.23 -50.28 0.07
C SER A 150 -7.77 -51.53 0.86
N HIS A 151 -6.65 -52.15 0.49
CA HIS A 151 -6.09 -53.31 1.20
C HIS A 151 -5.23 -52.93 2.42
N GLU A 152 -4.66 -51.72 2.44
CA GLU A 152 -3.86 -51.19 3.55
C GLU A 152 -4.74 -50.69 4.69
N LEU A 153 -5.97 -50.22 4.38
CA LEU A 153 -6.98 -49.80 5.36
C LEU A 153 -7.38 -50.91 6.36
N ARG A 154 -7.08 -52.18 6.06
CA ARG A 154 -7.34 -53.32 6.96
C ARG A 154 -6.46 -53.31 8.21
N LYS A 155 -5.35 -52.56 8.20
CA LYS A 155 -4.46 -52.39 9.37
C LYS A 155 -4.50 -50.92 9.82
N PRO A 156 -4.65 -50.65 11.13
CA PRO A 156 -4.52 -49.29 11.65
C PRO A 156 -3.13 -48.73 11.28
N LEU A 157 -3.07 -47.42 11.01
CA LEU A 157 -1.79 -46.75 10.75
C LEU A 157 -1.04 -46.65 12.08
N ASP A 158 0.16 -47.20 12.14
CA ASP A 158 1.05 -47.09 13.29
C ASP A 158 1.89 -45.81 13.22
N ASP A 159 2.51 -45.45 14.34
CA ASP A 159 3.29 -44.21 14.45
C ASP A 159 4.46 -44.15 13.46
N ALA A 160 5.11 -45.30 13.22
CA ALA A 160 6.20 -45.42 12.26
C ALA A 160 5.72 -45.19 10.82
N GLY A 161 4.57 -45.75 10.45
CA GLY A 161 3.95 -45.50 9.15
C GLY A 161 3.49 -44.06 8.98
N ALA A 162 2.92 -43.45 10.02
CA ALA A 162 2.52 -42.04 10.01
C ALA A 162 3.72 -41.10 9.83
N TRP A 163 4.86 -41.39 10.48
CA TRP A 163 6.10 -40.63 10.30
C TRP A 163 6.66 -40.76 8.89
N GLN A 164 6.67 -41.97 8.32
CA GLN A 164 7.12 -42.16 6.94
C GLN A 164 6.23 -41.39 5.96
N MET A 165 4.91 -41.45 6.12
CA MET A 165 3.98 -40.68 5.30
C MET A 165 4.18 -39.17 5.44
N TYR A 166 4.56 -38.69 6.62
CA TYR A 166 4.94 -37.29 6.82
C TYR A 166 6.21 -36.92 6.06
N CYS A 167 7.27 -37.73 6.12
CA CYS A 167 8.49 -37.50 5.35
C CYS A 167 8.21 -37.45 3.84
N ASP A 168 7.47 -38.44 3.33
CA ASP A 168 7.10 -38.50 1.91
C ASP A 168 6.27 -37.27 1.49
N TYR A 169 5.33 -36.86 2.35
CA TYR A 169 4.48 -35.68 2.11
C TYR A 169 5.28 -34.38 2.14
N TYR A 170 6.24 -34.25 3.05
CA TYR A 170 7.12 -33.08 3.12
C TYR A 170 8.00 -32.98 1.87
N ASP A 171 8.58 -34.09 1.41
CA ASP A 171 9.41 -34.12 0.20
C ASP A 171 8.59 -33.76 -1.05
N GLU A 172 7.33 -34.21 -1.10
CA GLU A 172 6.40 -33.84 -2.15
C GLU A 172 6.07 -32.33 -2.13
N LEU A 173 5.83 -31.75 -0.96
CA LEU A 173 5.57 -30.31 -0.79
C LEU A 173 6.80 -29.44 -1.10
N ALA A 174 7.99 -29.90 -0.74
CA ALA A 174 9.24 -29.20 -1.01
C ALA A 174 9.63 -29.30 -2.51
N SER A 175 9.00 -30.20 -3.26
CA SER A 175 9.20 -30.32 -4.70
C SER A 175 8.51 -29.18 -5.45
N SER A 176 9.21 -28.61 -6.44
CA SER A 176 8.67 -27.63 -7.39
C SER A 176 7.50 -28.15 -8.24
N ARG A 177 7.21 -29.46 -8.16
CA ARG A 177 6.12 -30.12 -8.90
C ARG A 177 4.75 -29.90 -8.24
N GLN A 178 4.71 -29.68 -6.92
CA GLN A 178 3.47 -29.46 -6.18
C GLN A 178 3.38 -28.01 -5.69
N GLN A 179 2.66 -27.19 -6.44
CA GLN A 179 2.35 -25.80 -6.04
C GLN A 179 1.08 -25.70 -5.20
N GLY A 180 0.48 -26.82 -4.76
CA GLY A 180 -0.80 -26.81 -4.04
C GLY A 180 -0.78 -25.99 -2.75
N PHE A 181 0.39 -25.92 -2.10
CA PHE A 181 0.57 -25.14 -0.88
C PHE A 181 0.61 -23.62 -1.14
N GLU A 182 1.39 -23.23 -2.15
CA GLU A 182 1.46 -21.85 -2.63
C GLU A 182 0.10 -21.38 -3.17
N MET A 183 -0.61 -22.25 -3.90
CA MET A 183 -1.96 -22.00 -4.38
C MET A 183 -2.95 -21.79 -3.23
N LEU A 184 -2.93 -22.64 -2.19
CA LEU A 184 -3.81 -22.49 -1.03
C LEU A 184 -3.53 -21.16 -0.30
N PHE A 185 -2.26 -20.83 -0.10
CA PHE A 185 -1.88 -19.55 0.48
C PHE A 185 -2.41 -18.38 -0.35
N ASN A 186 -2.16 -18.39 -1.66
CA ASN A 186 -2.54 -17.31 -2.58
C ASN A 186 -4.07 -17.17 -2.71
N GLU A 187 -4.81 -18.28 -2.70
CA GLU A 187 -6.27 -18.28 -2.74
C GLU A 187 -6.86 -17.62 -1.49
N VAL A 188 -6.45 -18.07 -0.30
CA VAL A 188 -6.90 -17.47 0.96
C VAL A 188 -6.46 -16.01 1.04
N TYR A 189 -5.22 -15.72 0.62
CA TYR A 189 -4.67 -14.38 0.64
C TYR A 189 -5.52 -13.45 -0.21
N ALA A 190 -5.79 -13.80 -1.47
CA ALA A 190 -6.58 -12.98 -2.39
C ALA A 190 -7.99 -12.74 -1.86
N GLN A 191 -8.65 -13.79 -1.34
CA GLN A 191 -9.99 -13.68 -0.79
C GLN A 191 -10.07 -12.74 0.42
N VAL A 192 -9.15 -12.90 1.38
CA VAL A 192 -9.12 -12.08 2.60
C VAL A 192 -8.71 -10.64 2.28
N TYR A 193 -7.72 -10.48 1.42
CA TYR A 193 -7.25 -9.18 0.96
C TYR A 193 -8.38 -8.36 0.33
N ASP A 194 -9.08 -8.94 -0.66
CA ASP A 194 -10.20 -8.28 -1.33
C ASP A 194 -11.34 -7.96 -0.39
N ARG A 195 -11.65 -8.85 0.57
CA ARG A 195 -12.69 -8.61 1.57
C ARG A 195 -12.36 -7.41 2.45
N VAL A 196 -11.17 -7.40 3.05
CA VAL A 196 -10.73 -6.33 3.95
C VAL A 196 -10.60 -5.01 3.20
N LEU A 197 -10.07 -5.03 1.97
CA LEU A 197 -9.97 -3.83 1.14
C LEU A 197 -11.35 -3.22 0.84
N ARG A 198 -12.36 -4.05 0.51
CA ARG A 198 -13.73 -3.60 0.27
C ARG A 198 -14.41 -3.08 1.54
N GLU A 199 -14.15 -3.67 2.70
CA GLU A 199 -14.65 -3.18 3.98
C GLU A 199 -14.09 -1.79 4.27
N LYS A 200 -12.77 -1.61 4.11
CA LYS A 200 -12.07 -0.33 4.31
C LYS A 200 -12.51 0.77 3.34
N GLN A 201 -12.91 0.42 2.13
CA GLN A 201 -13.44 1.37 1.15
C GLN A 201 -14.90 1.79 1.46
N ARG A 202 -15.62 1.03 2.27
CA ARG A 202 -17.02 1.31 2.66
C ARG A 202 -17.14 2.05 3.99
N GLU A 203 -16.10 2.06 4.82
CA GLU A 203 -16.07 2.84 6.06
C GLU A 203 -16.17 4.34 5.72
N PRO A 204 -17.25 5.04 6.11
CA PRO A 204 -17.35 6.48 5.90
C PRO A 204 -16.32 7.21 6.75
N GLU A 205 -15.84 8.35 6.23
CA GLU A 205 -14.92 9.24 6.95
C GLU A 205 -15.53 9.62 8.31
N ALA A 206 -14.87 9.22 9.40
CA ALA A 206 -15.23 9.58 10.76
C ALA A 206 -14.53 10.88 11.20
#